data_AF-A0A6G1RIE6-F1
#
_entry.id   AF-A0A6G1RIE6-F1
#
_cell.length_a   1.000
_cell.length_b   1.000
_cell.length_c   1.000
_cell.angle_alpha   90.00
_cell.angle_beta   90.00
_cell.angle_gamma   90.00
#
_symmetry.space_group_name_H-M   'P 1'
#
loop_
_entity.id
_entity.type
_entity.pdbx_description
1 polymer ?
#
loop_
_entity_poly.entity_id
_entity_poly.type
_entity_poly.pdbx_seq_one_letter_code
_entity_poly.pdbx_strand_id
1 'polypeptide(L)'
;MDPNNVPEEPFHLYFGRWIADGQRELIESYSVKKRHFIGNTSMDACLSFIMANHGRVKPNDVVYDPFVGTGGLLISSAHFGAYVCGTDIDYNTIHGLGKASRKNQKWRGPDENIRANLRQYGLEKHYLDALVSDSSRPIWRKGTLFDAIITDPPYGIREATRRMGSQKETAKSAENSTENHTFVSSSYHLSDIFFDLLKFAAEYLVMGGRLVYWLPIYRPEYTEEIVPRHPCLKLISNCEQMLSSHTSRRLITMEKVKEFKDQDQNSSLLDGQYMPYRGHNSFREKYFSGVTKRIAKEEKDNQK
;
A
#
# COMPACT_ATOMS: atom_id res chain seq x y z
N MET A 1 4.06 7.46 33.71
CA MET A 1 4.08 8.75 34.43
C MET A 1 2.96 9.59 33.88
N ASP A 2 2.16 10.22 34.74
CA ASP A 2 1.14 11.18 34.31
C ASP A 2 1.86 12.46 33.86
N PRO A 3 1.79 12.85 32.57
CA PRO A 3 2.46 14.06 32.08
C PRO A 3 1.94 15.35 32.75
N ASN A 4 0.82 15.29 33.46
CA ASN A 4 0.26 16.42 34.20
C ASN A 4 0.68 16.45 35.68
N ASN A 5 1.43 15.45 36.16
CA ASN A 5 1.93 15.41 37.54
C ASN A 5 3.46 15.34 37.52
N VAL A 6 4.07 16.46 37.12
CA VAL A 6 5.53 16.61 37.04
C VAL A 6 6.06 16.87 38.46
N PRO A 7 6.97 16.03 39.00
CA PRO A 7 7.57 16.25 40.32
C PRO A 7 8.44 17.51 40.33
N GLU A 8 8.61 18.14 41.51
CA GLU A 8 9.44 19.34 41.69
C GLU A 8 10.92 19.08 41.37
N GLU A 9 11.41 17.86 41.65
CA GLU A 9 12.77 17.45 41.34
C GLU A 9 12.78 16.26 40.36
N PRO A 10 13.73 16.21 39.41
CA PRO A 10 13.85 15.09 38.48
C PRO A 10 14.31 13.82 39.19
N PHE A 11 13.57 12.71 38.99
CA PHE A 11 13.99 11.40 39.52
C PHE A 11 15.32 10.92 38.94
N HIS A 12 15.59 11.26 37.68
CA HIS A 12 16.79 10.87 36.96
C HIS A 12 17.28 12.01 36.06
N LEU A 13 18.60 12.17 36.00
CA LEU A 13 19.27 13.06 35.05
C LEU A 13 20.04 12.20 34.05
N TYR A 14 19.73 12.37 32.77
CA TYR A 14 20.41 11.68 31.67
C TYR A 14 21.30 12.66 30.92
N PHE A 15 22.57 12.31 30.75
CA PHE A 15 23.53 13.07 29.96
C PHE A 15 23.88 12.28 28.71
N GLY A 16 23.96 12.98 27.58
CA GLY A 16 24.29 12.35 26.31
C GLY A 16 24.77 13.39 25.31
N ARG A 17 25.44 12.91 24.25
CA ARG A 17 25.80 13.76 23.11
C ARG A 17 24.58 13.92 22.22
N TRP A 18 24.21 15.15 21.90
CA TRP A 18 23.21 15.43 20.88
C TRP A 18 23.72 14.94 19.51
N ILE A 19 22.92 14.09 18.84
CA ILE A 19 23.27 13.48 17.55
C ILE A 19 22.49 14.11 16.41
N ALA A 20 21.19 14.31 16.58
CA ALA A 20 20.29 14.89 15.58
C ALA A 20 18.97 15.33 16.21
N ASP A 21 18.26 16.21 15.52
CA ASP A 21 16.86 16.54 15.81
C ASP A 21 15.89 15.56 15.12
N GLY A 22 14.68 15.46 15.65
CA GLY A 22 13.60 14.72 15.00
C GLY A 22 12.95 15.52 13.86
N GLN A 23 12.48 14.82 12.83
CA GLN A 23 11.92 15.45 11.61
C GLN A 23 10.38 15.56 11.65
N ARG A 24 9.83 16.03 12.78
CA ARG A 24 8.37 16.06 13.00
C ARG A 24 7.65 17.04 12.05
N GLU A 25 8.34 18.09 11.63
CA GLU A 25 7.88 19.10 10.67
C GLU A 25 7.47 18.48 9.32
N LEU A 26 8.02 17.32 8.95
CA LEU A 26 7.65 16.62 7.72
C LEU A 26 6.17 16.23 7.71
N ILE A 27 5.59 15.91 8.86
CA ILE A 27 4.17 15.54 8.98
C ILE A 27 3.28 16.72 8.55
N GLU A 28 3.67 17.94 8.91
CA GLU A 28 2.90 19.14 8.58
C GLU A 28 3.17 19.62 7.15
N SER A 29 4.43 19.57 6.71
CA SER A 29 4.85 19.97 5.36
C SER A 29 4.22 19.09 4.27
N TYR A 30 4.18 17.77 4.50
CA TYR A 30 3.65 16.79 3.54
C TYR A 30 2.19 16.40 3.79
N SER A 31 1.50 17.16 4.65
CA SER A 31 0.11 16.90 5.01
C SER A 31 -0.78 16.76 3.77
N VAL A 32 -1.63 15.73 3.75
CA VAL A 32 -2.57 15.46 2.65
C VAL A 32 -3.46 16.67 2.34
N LYS A 33 -3.77 17.52 3.34
CA LYS A 33 -4.57 18.74 3.16
C LYS A 33 -3.89 19.78 2.25
N LYS A 34 -2.55 19.84 2.27
CA LYS A 34 -1.75 20.80 1.49
C LYS A 34 -1.41 20.27 0.10
N ARG A 35 -1.55 18.96 -0.14
CA ARG A 35 -1.18 18.30 -1.40
C ARG A 35 -2.14 18.64 -2.53
N HIS A 36 -1.62 19.00 -3.71
CA HIS A 36 -2.45 19.34 -4.87
C HIS A 36 -3.27 18.14 -5.34
N PHE A 37 -2.60 17.03 -5.64
CA PHE A 37 -3.26 15.83 -6.13
C PHE A 37 -3.52 14.82 -5.01
N ILE A 38 -4.79 14.58 -4.70
CA ILE A 38 -5.23 13.64 -3.65
C ILE A 38 -6.32 12.69 -4.17
N GLY A 39 -6.30 11.48 -3.62
CA GLY A 39 -7.36 10.47 -3.77
C GLY A 39 -8.06 10.19 -2.44
N ASN A 40 -9.16 9.45 -2.50
CA ASN A 40 -10.04 9.17 -1.34
C ASN A 40 -9.35 8.35 -0.22
N THR A 41 -8.28 7.65 -0.56
CA THR A 41 -7.53 6.70 0.27
C THR A 41 -6.08 7.13 0.47
N SER A 42 -5.74 8.39 0.13
CA SER A 42 -4.36 8.90 0.22
C SER A 42 -3.76 8.66 1.59
N MET A 43 -2.59 8.01 1.63
CA MET A 43 -1.87 7.73 2.86
C MET A 43 -1.48 9.02 3.60
N ASP A 44 -1.59 8.98 4.92
CA ASP A 44 -1.12 10.04 5.81
C ASP A 44 0.41 10.22 5.71
N ALA A 45 0.87 11.46 5.90
CA ALA A 45 2.29 11.80 5.76
C ALA A 45 3.17 11.03 6.76
N CYS A 46 2.78 10.98 8.03
CA CYS A 46 3.56 10.31 9.07
C CYS A 46 3.73 8.82 8.75
N LEU A 47 2.64 8.15 8.41
CA LEU A 47 2.67 6.73 8.05
C LEU A 47 3.49 6.48 6.78
N SER A 48 3.41 7.36 5.79
CA SER A 48 4.18 7.23 4.55
C SER A 48 5.69 7.30 4.82
N PHE A 49 6.14 8.22 5.68
CA PHE A 49 7.54 8.30 6.12
C PHE A 49 7.98 7.09 6.95
N ILE A 50 7.11 6.60 7.85
CA ILE A 50 7.39 5.36 8.61
C ILE A 50 7.57 4.18 7.64
N MET A 51 6.73 4.06 6.61
CA MET A 51 6.86 3.01 5.61
C MET A 51 8.19 3.11 4.84
N ALA A 52 8.60 4.30 4.43
CA ALA A 52 9.90 4.54 3.79
C ALA A 52 11.07 4.15 4.71
N ASN A 53 10.97 4.46 6.02
CA ASN A 53 11.97 4.03 7.01
C ASN A 53 12.02 2.50 7.16
N HIS A 54 10.87 1.83 7.21
CA HIS A 54 10.80 0.37 7.22
C HIS A 54 11.44 -0.26 5.98
N GLY A 55 11.28 0.41 4.83
CA GLY A 55 11.91 0.06 3.56
C GLY A 55 13.42 0.29 3.51
N ARG A 56 13.99 0.98 4.52
CA ARG A 56 15.39 1.44 4.54
C ARG A 56 15.78 2.25 3.31
N VAL A 57 14.84 3.06 2.83
CA VAL A 57 15.04 3.90 1.65
C VAL A 57 16.21 4.85 1.89
N LYS A 58 17.18 4.85 0.97
CA LYS A 58 18.36 5.72 0.97
C LYS A 58 18.50 6.44 -0.39
N PRO A 59 19.36 7.47 -0.48
CA PRO A 59 19.59 8.16 -1.74
C PRO A 59 20.03 7.20 -2.86
N ASN A 60 19.48 7.41 -4.05
CA ASN A 60 19.68 6.63 -5.28
C ASN A 60 19.03 5.24 -5.32
N ASP A 61 18.29 4.83 -4.30
CA ASP A 61 17.46 3.62 -4.39
C ASP A 61 16.40 3.78 -5.48
N VAL A 62 15.99 2.67 -6.10
CA VAL A 62 14.79 2.60 -6.93
C VAL A 62 13.65 2.01 -6.10
N VAL A 63 12.66 2.83 -5.77
CA VAL A 63 11.49 2.44 -4.99
C VAL A 63 10.27 2.29 -5.89
N TYR A 64 9.55 1.20 -5.70
CA TYR A 64 8.37 0.86 -6.49
C TYR A 64 7.11 0.71 -5.65
N ASP A 65 6.00 1.26 -6.15
CA ASP A 65 4.65 1.07 -5.59
C ASP A 65 3.70 0.45 -6.63
N PRO A 66 3.35 -0.85 -6.52
CA PRO A 66 2.42 -1.52 -7.44
C PRO A 66 0.96 -1.04 -7.34
N PHE A 67 0.62 -0.23 -6.33
CA PHE A 67 -0.72 0.32 -6.09
C PHE A 67 -0.61 1.82 -5.79
N VAL A 68 0.02 2.56 -6.70
CA VAL A 68 0.53 3.92 -6.45
C VAL A 68 -0.54 4.94 -6.09
N GLY A 69 -1.77 4.78 -6.58
CA GLY A 69 -2.85 5.74 -6.40
C GLY A 69 -2.39 7.15 -6.77
N THR A 70 -2.41 8.08 -5.81
CA THR A 70 -1.99 9.47 -6.02
C THR A 70 -0.51 9.76 -5.72
N GLY A 71 0.28 8.71 -5.47
CA GLY A 71 1.74 8.80 -5.28
C GLY A 71 2.19 9.24 -3.89
N GLY A 72 1.35 9.11 -2.86
CA GLY A 72 1.70 9.53 -1.50
C GLY A 72 2.94 8.84 -0.93
N LEU A 73 3.07 7.53 -1.17
CA LEU A 73 4.22 6.72 -0.73
C LEU A 73 5.49 7.06 -1.52
N LEU A 74 5.34 7.38 -2.81
CA LEU A 74 6.45 7.80 -3.66
C LEU A 74 7.04 9.14 -3.19
N ILE A 75 6.21 10.11 -2.79
CA ILE A 75 6.69 11.41 -2.29
C ILE A 75 7.60 11.23 -1.07
N SER A 76 7.23 10.35 -0.14
CA SER A 76 8.00 10.12 1.08
C SER A 76 9.32 9.40 0.79
N SER A 77 9.32 8.48 -0.17
CA SER A 77 10.54 7.79 -0.61
C SER A 77 11.48 8.74 -1.36
N ALA A 78 10.94 9.60 -2.24
CA ALA A 78 11.70 10.62 -2.96
C ALA A 78 12.28 11.70 -2.05
N HIS A 79 11.65 11.98 -0.91
CA HIS A 79 12.22 12.88 0.11
C HIS A 79 13.56 12.37 0.64
N PHE A 80 13.72 11.04 0.76
CA PHE A 80 15.00 10.42 1.13
C PHE A 80 15.98 10.27 -0.05
N GLY A 81 15.67 10.87 -1.21
CA GLY A 81 16.55 10.89 -2.38
C GLY A 81 16.47 9.65 -3.26
N ALA A 82 15.46 8.80 -3.09
CA ALA A 82 15.24 7.64 -3.95
C ALA A 82 14.50 8.01 -5.23
N TYR A 83 14.85 7.34 -6.33
CA TYR A 83 14.09 7.37 -7.57
C TYR A 83 12.82 6.54 -7.44
N VAL A 84 11.69 7.08 -7.90
CA VAL A 84 10.38 6.49 -7.61
C VAL A 84 9.59 6.19 -8.87
N CYS A 85 8.98 5.01 -8.89
CA CYS A 85 8.03 4.62 -9.91
C CYS A 85 6.87 3.82 -9.30
N GLY A 86 5.78 3.68 -10.06
CA GLY A 86 4.65 2.88 -9.60
C GLY A 86 3.69 2.50 -10.70
N THR A 87 2.72 1.66 -10.35
CA THR A 87 1.62 1.29 -11.24
C THR A 87 0.28 1.45 -10.54
N ASP A 88 -0.75 1.74 -11.32
CA ASP A 88 -2.13 1.59 -10.89
C ASP A 88 -2.98 1.05 -12.04
N ILE A 89 -4.04 0.33 -11.72
CA ILE A 89 -5.00 -0.15 -12.72
C ILE A 89 -5.92 0.98 -13.19
N ASP A 90 -6.09 2.04 -12.39
CA ASP A 90 -6.96 3.15 -12.72
C ASP A 90 -6.28 4.18 -13.63
N TYR A 91 -6.63 4.12 -14.92
CA TYR A 91 -6.20 5.07 -15.95
C TYR A 91 -6.43 6.54 -15.54
N ASN A 92 -7.58 6.85 -14.94
CA ASN A 92 -7.91 8.22 -14.58
C ASN A 92 -7.03 8.71 -13.43
N THR A 93 -6.70 7.83 -12.48
CA THR A 93 -5.81 8.18 -11.37
C THR A 93 -4.40 8.49 -11.85
N ILE A 94 -3.81 7.63 -12.68
CA ILE A 94 -2.45 7.83 -13.22
C ILE A 94 -2.35 9.13 -14.04
N HIS A 95 -3.33 9.37 -14.92
CA HIS A 95 -3.32 10.56 -15.78
C HIS A 95 -3.94 11.81 -15.14
N GLY A 96 -4.34 11.76 -13.87
CA GLY A 96 -4.92 12.92 -13.19
C GLY A 96 -6.27 13.37 -13.77
N LEU A 97 -7.01 12.47 -14.42
CA LEU A 97 -8.28 12.76 -15.08
C LEU A 97 -9.47 12.56 -14.13
N GLY A 98 -10.60 13.17 -14.47
CA GLY A 98 -11.86 12.96 -13.78
C GLY A 98 -12.15 13.97 -12.67
N LYS A 99 -13.08 13.59 -11.78
CA LYS A 99 -13.54 14.46 -10.69
C LYS A 99 -12.43 14.61 -9.64
N ALA A 100 -12.28 15.83 -9.12
CA ALA A 100 -11.40 16.04 -7.98
C ALA A 100 -12.01 15.41 -6.73
N SER A 101 -11.16 14.87 -5.84
CA SER A 101 -11.63 14.32 -4.55
C SER A 101 -12.01 15.42 -3.55
N ARG A 102 -11.70 16.69 -3.83
CA ARG A 102 -12.00 17.84 -2.96
C ARG A 102 -13.47 18.27 -3.10
N LYS A 103 -14.14 18.51 -1.97
CA LYS A 103 -15.59 18.80 -1.86
C LYS A 103 -16.08 19.96 -2.75
N ASN A 104 -15.22 20.93 -3.06
CA ASN A 104 -15.59 22.14 -3.79
C ASN A 104 -15.03 22.20 -5.22
N GLN A 105 -14.46 21.10 -5.72
CA GLN A 105 -13.82 21.07 -7.02
C GLN A 105 -14.43 19.95 -7.87
N LYS A 106 -15.00 20.32 -9.01
CA LYS A 106 -15.76 19.36 -9.84
C LYS A 106 -14.85 18.49 -10.71
N TRP A 107 -13.73 19.05 -11.19
CA TRP A 107 -12.79 18.41 -12.10
C TRP A 107 -11.36 18.70 -11.68
N ARG A 108 -10.48 17.75 -11.96
CA ARG A 108 -9.05 17.89 -11.70
C ARG A 108 -8.43 18.96 -12.59
N GLY A 109 -7.54 19.76 -12.02
CA GLY A 109 -6.74 20.74 -12.74
C GLY A 109 -5.58 20.09 -13.51
N PRO A 110 -4.92 20.82 -14.42
CA PRO A 110 -3.79 20.30 -15.20
C PRO A 110 -2.60 19.86 -14.33
N ASP A 111 -2.45 20.43 -13.14
CA ASP A 111 -1.41 20.11 -12.17
C ASP A 111 -1.87 19.11 -11.08
N GLU A 112 -2.96 18.37 -11.30
CA GLU A 112 -3.43 17.32 -10.40
C GLU A 112 -3.04 15.91 -10.87
N ASN A 113 -1.73 15.66 -10.91
CA ASN A 113 -1.15 14.35 -11.25
C ASN A 113 0.04 14.02 -10.34
N ILE A 114 0.54 12.78 -10.42
CA ILE A 114 1.62 12.28 -9.55
C ILE A 114 2.90 13.10 -9.72
N ARG A 115 3.29 13.43 -10.96
CA ARG A 115 4.49 14.25 -11.22
C ARG A 115 4.37 15.63 -10.59
N ALA A 116 3.21 16.28 -10.71
CA ALA A 116 2.96 17.58 -10.11
C ALA A 116 3.03 17.56 -8.58
N ASN A 117 2.60 16.46 -7.94
CA ASN A 117 2.81 16.24 -6.51
C ASN A 117 4.29 16.24 -6.15
N LEU A 118 5.15 15.52 -6.88
CA LEU A 118 6.59 15.54 -6.62
C LEU A 118 7.19 16.93 -6.87
N ARG A 119 6.77 17.62 -7.94
CA ARG A 119 7.20 18.99 -8.25
C ARG A 119 6.83 19.98 -7.15
N GLN A 120 5.65 19.87 -6.55
CA GLN A 120 5.21 20.71 -5.43
C GLN A 120 6.23 20.72 -4.28
N TYR A 121 6.89 19.59 -4.02
CA TYR A 121 7.87 19.44 -2.94
C TYR A 121 9.33 19.54 -3.43
N GLY A 122 9.58 19.93 -4.68
CA GLY A 122 10.93 20.02 -5.26
C GLY A 122 11.59 18.66 -5.52
N LEU A 123 10.80 17.59 -5.62
CA LEU A 123 11.25 16.20 -5.74
C LEU A 123 11.13 15.64 -7.17
N GLU A 124 10.72 16.45 -8.14
CA GLU A 124 10.46 16.02 -9.53
C GLU A 124 11.65 15.30 -10.17
N LYS A 125 12.88 15.69 -9.83
CA LYS A 125 14.11 15.03 -10.33
C LYS A 125 14.23 13.55 -9.99
N HIS A 126 13.49 13.07 -8.99
CA HIS A 126 13.47 11.68 -8.57
C HIS A 126 12.31 10.88 -9.18
N TYR A 127 11.39 11.55 -9.90
CA TYR A 127 10.26 10.89 -10.54
C TYR A 127 10.74 10.14 -11.80
N LEU A 128 10.59 8.81 -11.80
CA LEU A 128 10.83 8.01 -13.00
C LEU A 128 9.57 7.98 -13.87
N ASP A 129 8.57 7.20 -13.47
CA ASP A 129 7.23 7.27 -14.08
C ASP A 129 6.16 6.53 -13.27
N ALA A 130 4.90 6.73 -13.65
CA ALA A 130 3.75 6.00 -13.15
C ALA A 130 2.96 5.44 -14.34
N LEU A 131 2.75 4.12 -14.33
CA LEU A 131 2.23 3.38 -15.49
C LEU A 131 0.84 2.82 -15.19
N VAL A 132 -0.01 2.75 -16.22
CA VAL A 132 -1.28 2.04 -16.11
C VAL A 132 -1.01 0.55 -16.28
N SER A 133 -1.15 -0.23 -15.21
CA SER A 133 -0.89 -1.68 -15.22
C SER A 133 -1.67 -2.40 -14.14
N ASP A 134 -2.03 -3.66 -14.43
CA ASP A 134 -2.56 -4.58 -13.43
C ASP A 134 -1.41 -5.22 -12.65
N SER A 135 -1.36 -5.00 -11.34
CA SER A 135 -0.35 -5.61 -10.44
C SER A 135 -0.27 -7.14 -10.51
N SER A 136 -1.36 -7.83 -10.88
CA SER A 136 -1.40 -9.29 -11.04
C SER A 136 -0.72 -9.77 -12.32
N ARG A 137 -0.36 -8.84 -13.22
CA ARG A 137 0.35 -9.09 -14.47
C ARG A 137 1.53 -8.13 -14.60
N PRO A 138 2.67 -8.45 -13.97
CA PRO A 138 3.87 -7.63 -14.03
C PRO A 138 4.29 -7.34 -15.48
N ILE A 139 4.48 -6.07 -15.80
CA ILE A 139 4.97 -5.60 -17.12
C ILE A 139 6.50 -5.48 -17.19
N TRP A 140 7.16 -5.77 -16.08
CA TRP A 140 8.60 -5.61 -15.93
C TRP A 140 9.36 -6.77 -16.56
N ARG A 141 10.54 -6.48 -17.09
CA ARG A 141 11.48 -7.53 -17.50
C ARG A 141 11.92 -8.29 -16.26
N LYS A 142 11.83 -9.62 -16.30
CA LYS A 142 12.26 -10.50 -15.20
C LYS A 142 13.69 -10.17 -14.74
N GLY A 143 13.87 -10.10 -13.43
CA GLY A 143 15.15 -9.80 -12.79
C GLY A 143 14.98 -8.87 -11.59
N THR A 144 16.06 -8.64 -10.86
CA THR A 144 16.10 -7.69 -9.74
C THR A 144 16.13 -6.26 -10.29
N LEU A 145 15.15 -5.45 -9.87
CA LEU A 145 14.95 -4.09 -10.38
C LEU A 145 14.85 -3.05 -9.27
N PHE A 146 14.32 -3.42 -8.10
CA PHE A 146 13.92 -2.46 -7.07
C PHE A 146 14.66 -2.70 -5.76
N ASP A 147 15.14 -1.62 -5.14
CA ASP A 147 15.77 -1.64 -3.82
C ASP A 147 14.73 -1.79 -2.70
N ALA A 148 13.56 -1.17 -2.88
CA ALA A 148 12.43 -1.33 -1.98
C ALA A 148 11.09 -1.34 -2.75
N ILE A 149 10.13 -2.10 -2.23
CA ILE A 149 8.74 -2.07 -2.68
C ILE A 149 7.89 -1.61 -1.51
N ILE A 150 7.17 -0.51 -1.67
CA ILE A 150 6.42 0.13 -0.58
C ILE A 150 5.02 0.43 -1.08
N THR A 151 3.99 -0.13 -0.44
CA THR A 151 2.64 -0.07 -0.99
C THR A 151 1.52 -0.21 0.03
N ASP A 152 0.33 0.29 -0.31
CA ASP A 152 -0.91 0.06 0.44
C ASP A 152 -1.97 -0.53 -0.49
N PRO A 153 -2.05 -1.88 -0.61
CA PRO A 153 -2.96 -2.52 -1.57
C PRO A 153 -4.44 -2.26 -1.25
N PRO A 154 -5.34 -2.27 -2.26
CA PRO A 154 -6.76 -2.00 -2.03
C PRO A 154 -7.44 -3.10 -1.20
N TYR A 155 -8.05 -2.72 -0.07
CA TYR A 155 -8.73 -3.68 0.82
C TYR A 155 -10.14 -4.08 0.38
N GLY A 156 -10.62 -3.59 -0.76
CA GLY A 156 -11.97 -3.85 -1.21
C GLY A 156 -13.05 -3.15 -0.39
N ILE A 157 -12.75 -2.10 0.39
CA ILE A 157 -13.76 -1.32 1.16
C ILE A 157 -14.14 -0.04 0.42
N ARG A 158 -13.17 0.85 0.20
CA ARG A 158 -13.34 2.15 -0.47
C ARG A 158 -12.99 2.11 -1.95
N GLU A 159 -12.09 1.21 -2.32
CA GLU A 159 -11.65 0.95 -3.69
C GLU A 159 -11.92 -0.51 -4.03
N ALA A 160 -12.35 -0.75 -5.27
CA ALA A 160 -12.68 -2.09 -5.73
C ALA A 160 -11.40 -2.89 -6.03
N THR A 161 -11.32 -4.13 -5.54
CA THR A 161 -10.28 -5.06 -5.95
C THR A 161 -10.59 -5.53 -7.38
N ARG A 162 -9.80 -5.05 -8.35
CA ARG A 162 -10.00 -5.32 -9.78
C ARG A 162 -8.82 -6.10 -10.33
N ARG A 163 -9.12 -7.05 -11.22
CA ARG A 163 -8.15 -7.78 -12.05
C ARG A 163 -8.65 -7.81 -13.48
N MET A 164 -7.75 -7.66 -14.44
CA MET A 164 -8.05 -7.80 -15.86
C MET A 164 -8.37 -9.28 -16.16
N GLY A 165 -9.62 -9.57 -16.48
CA GLY A 165 -10.02 -10.87 -17.03
C GLY A 165 -9.49 -11.03 -18.46
N SER A 166 -9.07 -12.24 -18.83
CA SER A 166 -9.02 -12.64 -20.24
C SER A 166 -10.37 -13.23 -20.61
N GLN A 167 -10.94 -12.90 -21.77
CA GLN A 167 -12.00 -13.74 -22.33
C GLN A 167 -11.40 -15.14 -22.49
N LYS A 168 -11.88 -16.14 -21.74
CA LYS A 168 -11.70 -17.52 -22.15
C LYS A 168 -12.62 -17.72 -23.34
N GLU A 169 -12.00 -18.13 -24.45
CA GLU A 169 -12.63 -18.48 -25.71
C GLU A 169 -13.93 -19.25 -25.48
N THR A 170 -15.06 -18.60 -25.74
CA THR A 170 -16.25 -19.33 -26.17
C THR A 170 -16.25 -19.18 -27.68
N ALA A 171 -15.70 -20.17 -28.36
CA ALA A 171 -15.77 -20.28 -29.81
C ALA A 171 -17.25 -20.22 -30.23
N LYS A 172 -17.63 -19.14 -30.92
CA LYS A 172 -18.74 -19.06 -31.88
C LYS A 172 -18.60 -17.76 -32.68
N SER A 173 -17.95 -17.91 -33.83
CA SER A 173 -18.24 -17.25 -35.11
C SER A 173 -19.08 -15.96 -35.07
N ALA A 174 -18.45 -14.81 -35.33
CA ALA A 174 -19.04 -13.70 -36.09
C ALA A 174 -17.93 -12.75 -36.56
N GLU A 175 -17.90 -12.53 -37.87
CA GLU A 175 -17.03 -11.61 -38.58
C GLU A 175 -17.30 -10.14 -38.19
N ASN A 176 -16.26 -9.30 -38.32
CA ASN A 176 -16.29 -7.84 -38.38
C ASN A 176 -16.95 -7.08 -37.22
N SER A 177 -16.15 -6.71 -36.21
CA SER A 177 -16.36 -5.44 -35.50
C SER A 177 -15.07 -4.92 -34.87
N THR A 178 -14.87 -3.62 -35.03
CA THR A 178 -13.78 -2.78 -34.53
C THR A 178 -13.32 -3.08 -33.10
N GLU A 179 -12.01 -3.05 -32.89
CA GLU A 179 -11.25 -3.27 -31.64
C GLU A 179 -11.72 -2.40 -30.47
N ASN A 180 -12.85 -2.73 -29.87
CA ASN A 180 -13.23 -2.24 -28.56
C ASN A 180 -12.81 -3.27 -27.52
N HIS A 181 -11.56 -3.17 -27.03
CA HIS A 181 -11.08 -3.91 -25.86
C HIS A 181 -11.80 -3.41 -24.59
N THR A 182 -13.06 -3.77 -24.41
CA THR A 182 -13.76 -3.62 -23.13
C THR A 182 -13.32 -4.73 -22.18
N PHE A 183 -12.37 -4.40 -21.32
CA PHE A 183 -11.85 -5.32 -20.30
C PHE A 183 -12.91 -5.63 -19.24
N VAL A 184 -13.29 -6.91 -19.13
CA VAL A 184 -14.21 -7.39 -18.10
C VAL A 184 -13.43 -7.62 -16.80
N SER A 185 -13.74 -6.83 -15.77
CA SER A 185 -13.18 -6.99 -14.43
C SER A 185 -13.71 -8.27 -13.79
N SER A 186 -12.83 -9.22 -13.45
CA SER A 186 -13.18 -10.39 -12.63
C SER A 186 -12.91 -10.09 -11.14
N SER A 187 -13.55 -10.85 -10.23
CA SER A 187 -13.36 -10.67 -8.79
C SER A 187 -11.93 -11.03 -8.38
N TYR A 188 -11.13 -10.04 -8.00
CA TYR A 188 -9.79 -10.24 -7.45
C TYR A 188 -9.93 -10.39 -5.93
N HIS A 189 -9.68 -11.58 -5.39
CA HIS A 189 -9.79 -11.80 -3.96
C HIS A 189 -8.61 -11.14 -3.23
N LEU A 190 -8.87 -10.67 -2.01
CA LEU A 190 -7.88 -9.96 -1.20
C LEU A 190 -6.64 -10.83 -0.92
N SER A 191 -6.82 -12.14 -0.72
CA SER A 191 -5.71 -13.08 -0.57
C SER A 191 -4.84 -13.21 -1.83
N ASP A 192 -5.43 -13.16 -3.02
CA ASP A 192 -4.68 -13.24 -4.28
C ASP A 192 -3.80 -12.00 -4.49
N ILE A 193 -4.28 -10.81 -4.08
CA ILE A 193 -3.50 -9.56 -4.12
C ILE A 193 -2.19 -9.71 -3.35
N PHE A 194 -2.28 -10.16 -2.10
CA PHE A 194 -1.08 -10.30 -1.26
C PHE A 194 -0.17 -11.42 -1.76
N PHE A 195 -0.74 -12.50 -2.30
CA PHE A 195 0.04 -13.56 -2.91
C PHE A 195 0.86 -13.05 -4.10
N ASP A 196 0.20 -12.37 -5.03
CA ASP A 196 0.84 -11.80 -6.21
C ASP A 196 1.89 -10.74 -5.82
N LEU A 197 1.61 -9.93 -4.79
CA LEU A 197 2.54 -8.95 -4.25
C LEU A 197 3.80 -9.61 -3.66
N LEU A 198 3.65 -10.67 -2.87
CA LEU A 198 4.79 -11.39 -2.29
C LEU A 198 5.62 -12.09 -3.36
N LYS A 199 4.96 -12.68 -4.36
CA LYS A 199 5.63 -13.28 -5.53
C LYS A 199 6.41 -12.22 -6.32
N PHE A 200 5.78 -11.07 -6.57
CA PHE A 200 6.40 -9.94 -7.23
C PHE A 200 7.65 -9.47 -6.47
N ALA A 201 7.54 -9.28 -5.15
CA ALA A 201 8.69 -8.89 -4.35
C ALA A 201 9.80 -9.96 -4.34
N ALA A 202 9.46 -11.24 -4.33
CA ALA A 202 10.46 -12.29 -4.43
C ALA A 202 11.25 -12.22 -5.75
N GLU A 203 10.58 -11.96 -6.88
CA GLU A 203 11.19 -11.90 -8.21
C GLU A 203 11.98 -10.59 -8.43
N TYR A 204 11.40 -9.43 -8.10
CA TYR A 204 11.90 -8.12 -8.54
C TYR A 204 12.71 -7.32 -7.50
N LEU A 205 12.65 -7.70 -6.23
CA LEU A 205 13.42 -7.01 -5.18
C LEU A 205 14.89 -7.45 -5.22
N VAL A 206 15.82 -6.54 -4.95
CA VAL A 206 17.23 -6.90 -4.74
C VAL A 206 17.41 -7.75 -3.47
N MET A 207 18.49 -8.52 -3.40
CA MET A 207 18.85 -9.25 -2.17
C MET A 207 19.06 -8.27 -1.01
N GLY A 208 18.46 -8.56 0.15
CA GLY A 208 18.44 -7.66 1.31
C GLY A 208 17.51 -6.45 1.19
N GLY A 209 16.89 -6.24 0.02
CA GLY A 209 15.85 -5.24 -0.19
C GLY A 209 14.57 -5.59 0.58
N ARG A 210 13.67 -4.61 0.73
CA ARG A 210 12.47 -4.75 1.58
C ARG A 210 11.15 -4.50 0.87
N LEU A 211 10.20 -5.39 1.14
CA LEU A 211 8.79 -5.21 0.85
C LEU A 211 8.09 -4.68 2.11
N VAL A 212 7.43 -3.54 2.00
CA VAL A 212 6.66 -2.90 3.07
C VAL A 212 5.23 -2.72 2.61
N TYR A 213 4.27 -3.29 3.32
CA TYR A 213 2.87 -3.21 2.95
C TYR A 213 1.93 -3.23 4.14
N TRP A 214 0.73 -2.70 3.95
CA TRP A 214 -0.34 -2.84 4.92
C TRP A 214 -1.21 -4.06 4.64
N LEU A 215 -1.46 -4.85 5.69
CA LEU A 215 -2.32 -6.02 5.68
C LEU A 215 -3.58 -5.73 6.51
N PRO A 216 -4.78 -5.65 5.93
CA PRO A 216 -6.01 -5.48 6.69
C PRO A 216 -6.32 -6.75 7.50
N ILE A 217 -6.76 -6.60 8.75
CA ILE A 217 -7.07 -7.72 9.63
C ILE A 217 -8.39 -7.51 10.39
N TYR A 218 -9.08 -8.60 10.64
CA TYR A 218 -10.18 -8.66 11.59
C TYR A 218 -9.65 -9.16 12.93
N ARG A 219 -9.64 -8.29 13.95
CA ARG A 219 -8.93 -8.51 15.21
C ARG A 219 -9.33 -9.80 15.95
N PRO A 220 -10.62 -10.18 16.04
CA PRO A 220 -11.03 -11.40 16.74
C PRO A 220 -10.49 -12.69 16.13
N GLU A 221 -10.10 -12.68 14.86
CA GLU A 221 -9.59 -13.86 14.13
C GLU A 221 -8.10 -13.75 13.81
N TYR A 222 -7.41 -12.72 14.33
CA TYR A 222 -6.01 -12.48 14.00
C TYR A 222 -5.08 -13.36 14.84
N THR A 223 -4.21 -14.10 14.16
CA THR A 223 -3.01 -14.72 14.73
C THR A 223 -1.81 -14.38 13.84
N GLU A 224 -0.58 -14.36 14.36
CA GLU A 224 0.60 -14.05 13.53
C GLU A 224 0.84 -15.05 12.39
N GLU A 225 0.24 -16.23 12.50
CA GLU A 225 0.27 -17.28 11.48
C GLU A 225 -0.51 -16.89 10.22
N ILE A 226 -1.46 -15.94 10.30
CA ILE A 226 -2.24 -15.53 9.12
C ILE A 226 -1.45 -14.68 8.13
N VAL A 227 -0.30 -14.13 8.54
CA VAL A 227 0.49 -13.24 7.69
C VAL A 227 0.99 -14.04 6.47
N PRO A 228 0.70 -13.60 5.23
CA PRO A 228 1.18 -14.26 4.02
C PRO A 228 2.71 -14.43 4.03
N ARG A 229 3.20 -15.56 3.50
CA ARG A 229 4.64 -15.88 3.47
C ARG A 229 5.08 -16.30 2.07
N HIS A 230 6.38 -16.14 1.80
CA HIS A 230 7.01 -16.62 0.57
C HIS A 230 8.41 -17.16 0.91
N PRO A 231 8.88 -18.28 0.32
CA PRO A 231 10.18 -18.87 0.65
C PRO A 231 11.39 -17.94 0.49
N CYS A 232 11.29 -16.95 -0.40
CA CYS A 232 12.34 -15.96 -0.63
C CYS A 232 12.33 -14.76 0.33
N LEU A 233 11.28 -14.62 1.15
CA LEU A 233 11.03 -13.45 1.98
C LEU A 233 10.99 -13.84 3.46
N LYS A 234 11.67 -13.06 4.30
CA LYS A 234 11.65 -13.21 5.76
C LYS A 234 10.88 -12.07 6.40
N LEU A 235 9.95 -12.38 7.31
CA LEU A 235 9.26 -11.38 8.12
C LEU A 235 10.25 -10.71 9.09
N ILE A 236 10.34 -9.40 9.01
CA ILE A 236 11.20 -8.55 9.87
C ILE A 236 10.38 -7.82 10.92
N SER A 237 9.21 -7.31 10.56
CA SER A 237 8.38 -6.51 11.45
C SER A 237 6.90 -6.67 11.15
N ASN A 238 6.08 -6.57 12.20
CA ASN A 238 4.63 -6.70 12.16
C ASN A 238 3.99 -5.76 13.20
N CYS A 239 3.59 -4.55 12.78
CA CYS A 239 3.11 -3.50 13.69
C CYS A 239 1.61 -3.24 13.50
N GLU A 240 0.82 -3.16 14.59
CA GLU A 240 -0.61 -2.88 14.50
C GLU A 240 -0.92 -1.39 14.42
N GLN A 241 -1.82 -1.02 13.51
CA GLN A 241 -2.59 0.21 13.58
C GLN A 241 -4.07 -0.13 13.73
N MET A 242 -4.64 0.20 14.89
CA MET A 242 -6.07 0.06 15.14
C MET A 242 -6.86 1.09 14.33
N LEU A 243 -7.84 0.63 13.55
CA LEU A 243 -8.78 1.48 12.81
C LEU A 243 -10.12 1.58 13.54
N SER A 244 -10.55 0.48 14.16
CA SER A 244 -11.72 0.39 15.01
C SER A 244 -11.53 -0.68 16.11
N SER A 245 -12.56 -0.92 16.91
CA SER A 245 -12.55 -1.99 17.91
C SER A 245 -12.35 -3.38 17.32
N HIS A 246 -12.86 -3.65 16.11
CA HIS A 246 -12.84 -4.98 15.49
C HIS A 246 -11.93 -5.08 14.27
N THR A 247 -11.51 -3.94 13.71
CA THR A 247 -10.71 -3.88 12.48
C THR A 247 -9.43 -3.11 12.74
N SER A 248 -8.33 -3.68 12.26
CA SER A 248 -7.03 -3.03 12.26
C SER A 248 -6.32 -3.36 10.97
N ARG A 249 -5.20 -2.70 10.74
CA ARG A 249 -4.25 -3.07 9.70
C ARG A 249 -2.87 -3.25 10.30
N ARG A 250 -2.10 -4.16 9.75
CA ARG A 250 -0.75 -4.49 10.18
C ARG A 250 0.24 -3.95 9.17
N LEU A 251 1.22 -3.15 9.60
CA LEU A 251 2.35 -2.76 8.79
C LEU A 251 3.34 -3.92 8.80
N ILE A 252 3.44 -4.60 7.65
CA ILE A 252 4.30 -5.75 7.47
C ILE A 252 5.57 -5.32 6.75
N THR A 253 6.72 -5.79 7.23
CA THR A 253 8.00 -5.62 6.56
C THR A 253 8.63 -6.99 6.33
N MET A 254 8.89 -7.28 5.07
CA MET A 254 9.55 -8.50 4.62
C MET A 254 10.88 -8.14 3.96
N GLU A 255 11.91 -8.95 4.17
CA GLU A 255 13.23 -8.78 3.55
C GLU A 255 13.56 -9.96 2.64
N LYS A 256 14.11 -9.70 1.45
CA LYS A 256 14.51 -10.77 0.53
C LYS A 256 15.81 -11.41 0.98
N VAL A 257 15.73 -12.72 1.28
CA VAL A 257 16.83 -13.51 1.87
C VAL A 257 17.31 -14.65 0.97
N LYS A 258 16.62 -14.91 -0.15
CA LYS A 258 16.97 -15.98 -1.10
C LYS A 258 16.64 -15.52 -2.52
N GLU A 259 17.48 -15.94 -3.47
CA GLU A 259 17.20 -15.75 -4.90
C GLU A 259 15.94 -16.48 -5.35
N PHE A 260 15.20 -15.87 -6.27
CA PHE A 260 13.99 -16.43 -6.83
C PHE A 260 14.33 -17.44 -7.93
N LYS A 261 13.80 -18.67 -7.83
CA LYS A 261 13.94 -19.70 -8.86
C LYS A 261 12.58 -20.02 -9.47
N ASP A 262 12.55 -20.54 -10.69
CA ASP A 262 11.29 -20.89 -11.36
C ASP A 262 10.46 -21.93 -10.58
N GLN A 263 11.10 -22.80 -9.82
CA GLN A 263 10.42 -23.74 -8.91
C GLN A 263 9.67 -23.03 -7.77
N ASP A 264 10.14 -21.85 -7.36
CA ASP A 264 9.49 -21.06 -6.31
C ASP A 264 8.18 -20.41 -6.82
N GLN A 265 7.96 -20.30 -8.15
CA GLN A 265 6.76 -19.68 -8.74
C GLN A 265 5.44 -20.29 -8.28
N ASN A 266 5.43 -21.61 -8.02
CA ASN A 266 4.25 -22.39 -7.62
C ASN A 266 4.41 -23.05 -6.24
N SER A 267 5.60 -22.99 -5.62
CA SER A 267 5.85 -23.56 -4.29
C SER A 267 4.86 -23.02 -3.24
N SER A 268 4.56 -21.72 -3.35
CA SER A 268 3.63 -20.98 -2.50
C SER A 268 2.15 -21.32 -2.76
N LEU A 269 1.81 -21.98 -3.88
CA LEU A 269 0.45 -22.44 -4.21
C LEU A 269 0.18 -23.89 -3.79
N LEU A 270 1.24 -24.71 -3.69
CA LEU A 270 1.15 -26.15 -3.46
C LEU A 270 1.21 -26.53 -1.98
N ASP A 271 1.82 -25.69 -1.15
CA ASP A 271 1.93 -25.92 0.28
C ASP A 271 0.98 -24.99 1.05
N GLY A 272 -0.04 -25.57 1.69
CA GLY A 272 -1.07 -24.86 2.44
C GLY A 272 -0.51 -23.96 3.56
N GLN A 273 0.74 -24.19 3.97
CA GLN A 273 1.47 -23.37 4.93
C GLN A 273 1.74 -21.93 4.46
N TYR A 274 1.73 -21.66 3.14
CA TYR A 274 1.97 -20.33 2.57
C TYR A 274 0.67 -19.57 2.21
N MET A 275 -0.50 -20.17 2.45
CA MET A 275 -1.83 -19.59 2.16
C MET A 275 -2.74 -19.38 3.39
N PRO A 276 -2.22 -19.01 4.58
CA PRO A 276 -3.07 -18.91 5.78
C PRO A 276 -4.08 -17.74 5.68
N TYR A 277 -3.82 -16.76 4.81
CA TYR A 277 -4.66 -15.57 4.65
C TYR A 277 -5.94 -15.80 3.80
N ARG A 278 -6.11 -16.95 3.13
CA ARG A 278 -7.28 -17.22 2.26
C ARG A 278 -8.64 -17.11 2.98
N GLY A 279 -8.71 -17.39 4.28
CA GLY A 279 -9.92 -17.26 5.09
C GLY A 279 -10.42 -15.81 5.28
N HIS A 280 -9.61 -14.82 4.92
CA HIS A 280 -9.89 -13.39 5.14
C HIS A 280 -10.50 -12.69 3.93
N ASN A 281 -10.91 -13.42 2.89
CA ASN A 281 -11.62 -12.86 1.74
C ASN A 281 -12.97 -12.20 2.12
N SER A 282 -13.55 -12.54 3.27
CA SER A 282 -14.75 -11.92 3.87
C SER A 282 -14.46 -10.63 4.65
N PHE A 283 -13.25 -10.07 4.58
CA PHE A 283 -12.88 -8.87 5.33
C PHE A 283 -13.84 -7.69 5.09
N ARG A 284 -14.27 -7.46 3.84
CA ARG A 284 -15.24 -6.40 3.50
C ARG A 284 -16.56 -6.57 4.28
N GLU A 285 -17.12 -7.78 4.30
CA GLU A 285 -18.37 -8.08 5.01
C GLU A 285 -18.21 -7.94 6.53
N LYS A 286 -17.10 -8.43 7.08
CA LYS A 286 -16.74 -8.31 8.50
C LYS A 286 -16.53 -6.86 8.93
N TYR A 287 -15.93 -6.05 8.06
CA TYR A 287 -15.76 -4.62 8.29
C TYR A 287 -17.11 -3.91 8.41
N PHE A 288 -18.03 -4.11 7.46
CA PHE A 288 -19.34 -3.45 7.49
C PHE A 288 -20.25 -3.97 8.60
N SER A 289 -20.25 -5.28 8.89
CA SER A 289 -21.03 -5.84 10.01
C SER A 289 -20.58 -5.32 11.37
N GLY A 290 -19.28 -5.10 11.58
CA GLY A 290 -18.74 -4.47 12.79
C GLY A 290 -19.18 -3.01 12.95
N VAL A 291 -19.28 -2.26 11.84
CA VAL A 291 -19.79 -0.88 11.83
C VAL A 291 -21.28 -0.84 12.20
N THR A 292 -22.11 -1.72 11.61
CA THR A 292 -23.55 -1.79 11.92
C THR A 292 -23.81 -2.13 13.39
N LYS A 293 -23.06 -3.09 13.96
CA LYS A 293 -23.16 -3.42 15.39
C LYS A 293 -22.76 -2.25 16.31
N ARG A 294 -21.81 -1.42 15.89
CA ARG A 294 -21.39 -0.23 16.64
C ARG A 294 -22.47 0.86 16.61
N ILE A 295 -23.03 1.17 15.44
CA ILE A 295 -24.12 2.16 15.30
C ILE A 295 -25.32 1.74 16.16
N ALA A 296 -25.72 0.47 16.09
CA ALA A 296 -26.82 -0.05 16.90
C ALA A 296 -26.55 -0.01 18.42
N LYS A 297 -25.28 -0.03 18.84
CA LYS A 297 -24.90 0.12 20.26
C LYS A 297 -24.91 1.59 20.69
N GLU A 298 -24.37 2.49 19.87
CA GLU A 298 -24.38 3.94 20.12
C GLU A 298 -25.82 4.50 20.14
N GLU A 299 -26.73 3.99 19.30
CA GLU A 299 -28.16 4.35 19.33
C GLU A 299 -28.87 3.87 20.61
N LYS A 300 -28.50 2.69 21.14
CA LYS A 300 -29.06 2.18 22.40
C LYS A 300 -28.53 2.90 23.63
N ASP A 301 -27.28 3.34 23.59
CA ASP A 301 -26.66 4.08 24.70
C ASP A 301 -27.16 5.55 24.73
N ASN A 302 -27.55 6.13 23.59
CA ASN A 302 -28.16 7.48 23.51
C ASN A 302 -29.67 7.53 23.83
N GLN A 303 -30.33 6.37 23.99
CA GLN A 303 -31.74 6.26 24.39
C GLN A 303 -31.93 5.99 25.89
N LYS A 304 -30.85 5.96 26.67
CA LYS A 304 -30.84 5.86 28.13
C LYS A 304 -30.38 7.17 28.75
#